data_AF-A0A9E0R9D6-F1
#
_entry.id   AF-A0A9E0R9D6-F1
#
_cell.length_a   1.000
_cell.length_b   1.000
_cell.length_c   1.000
_cell.angle_alpha   90.00
_cell.angle_beta   90.00
_cell.angle_gamma   90.00
#
_symmetry.space_group_name_H-M   'P 1'
#
loop_
_entity.id
_entity.type
_entity.pdbx_description
1 polymer ?
#
loop_
_entity_poly.entity_id
_entity_poly.type
_entity_poly.pdbx_seq_one_letter_code
_entity_poly.pdbx_strand_id
1 'polypeptide(L)'
;MTLGTLFWLFVAAFFIWYWWRAKAIKDSVLQATHRYCKTMDVMLLDDAIYLRGIWFRRDDQGKIRVWRRFMFDFTSTGEERYSGRVIMLGSRILHMELDPHRIP
;
A
#
# COMPACT_ATOMS: atom_id res chain seq x y z
N MET A 1 -35.72 3.12 19.27
CA MET A 1 -34.37 3.38 18.72
C MET A 1 -33.80 4.56 19.48
N THR A 2 -32.84 4.37 20.38
CA THR A 2 -32.25 5.49 21.14
C THR A 2 -31.11 6.12 20.35
N LEU A 3 -30.80 7.39 20.62
CA LEU A 3 -29.67 8.11 20.01
C LEU A 3 -28.34 7.35 20.21
N GLY A 4 -28.17 6.72 21.37
CA GLY A 4 -27.00 5.90 21.69
C GLY A 4 -26.84 4.68 20.77
N THR A 5 -27.94 3.99 20.45
CA THR A 5 -27.90 2.86 19.50
C THR A 5 -27.47 3.32 18.10
N LEU A 6 -28.00 4.45 17.63
CA LEU A 6 -27.63 5.02 16.32
C LEU A 6 -26.15 5.41 16.27
N PHE A 7 -25.62 6.01 17.34
CA PHE A 7 -24.22 6.38 17.42
C PHE A 7 -23.29 5.16 17.25
N TRP A 8 -23.55 4.08 17.99
CA TRP A 8 -22.73 2.86 17.91
C TRP A 8 -22.83 2.17 16.55
N LEU A 9 -24.03 2.15 15.95
CA LEU A 9 -24.19 1.62 14.58
C LEU A 9 -23.38 2.42 13.56
N PHE A 10 -23.38 3.75 13.67
CA PHE A 10 -22.60 4.61 12.78
C PHE A 10 -21.09 4.37 12.94
N VAL A 11 -20.61 4.26 14.18
CA VAL A 11 -19.21 3.94 14.47
C VAL A 11 -18.82 2.59 13.89
N ALA A 12 -19.63 1.54 14.10
CA ALA A 12 -19.38 0.22 13.54
C ALA A 12 -19.36 0.24 12.01
N ALA A 13 -20.33 0.89 11.37
CA ALA A 13 -20.39 1.03 9.92
C ALA A 13 -19.16 1.78 9.37
N PHE A 14 -18.72 2.84 10.05
CA PHE A 14 -17.52 3.58 9.69
C PHE A 14 -16.27 2.70 9.75
N PHE A 15 -16.09 1.91 10.81
CA PHE A 15 -14.94 1.00 10.92
C PHE A 15 -14.94 -0.08 9.84
N ILE A 16 -16.10 -0.71 9.56
CA ILE A 16 -16.23 -1.71 8.49
C ILE A 16 -15.88 -1.09 7.14
N TRP A 17 -16.45 0.09 6.84
CA TRP A 17 -16.18 0.80 5.60
C TRP A 17 -14.70 1.17 5.47
N TYR A 18 -14.10 1.70 6.53
CA TYR A 18 -12.69 2.06 6.57
C TYR A 18 -11.80 0.83 6.33
N TRP A 19 -12.11 -0.29 6.99
CA TRP A 19 -11.39 -1.55 6.82
C TRP A 19 -11.45 -2.07 5.38
N TRP A 20 -12.64 -2.08 4.77
CA TRP A 20 -12.79 -2.47 3.36
C TRP A 20 -12.01 -1.56 2.41
N ARG A 21 -12.03 -0.24 2.65
CA ARG A 21 -11.23 0.71 1.86
C ARG A 21 -9.73 0.46 2.02
N ALA A 22 -9.26 0.20 3.23
CA ALA A 22 -7.86 -0.12 3.47
C ALA A 22 -7.44 -1.43 2.78
N LYS A 23 -8.28 -2.47 2.82
CA LYS A 23 -8.04 -3.74 2.12
C LYS A 23 -7.97 -3.55 0.60
N ALA A 24 -8.95 -2.87 0.00
CA ALA A 24 -8.96 -2.61 -1.44
C ALA A 24 -7.71 -1.84 -1.91
N ILE A 25 -7.24 -0.89 -1.10
CA ILE A 25 -5.99 -0.16 -1.39
C ILE A 25 -4.79 -1.12 -1.32
N LYS A 26 -4.69 -1.94 -0.28
CA LYS A 26 -3.59 -2.90 -0.12
C LYS A 26 -3.55 -3.88 -1.29
N ASP A 27 -4.69 -4.43 -1.68
CA ASP A 27 -4.80 -5.39 -2.79
C ASP A 27 -4.38 -4.75 -4.12
N SER A 28 -4.79 -3.49 -4.36
CA SER A 28 -4.39 -2.75 -5.55
C SER A 28 -2.89 -2.49 -5.62
N VAL A 29 -2.26 -2.15 -4.48
CA VAL A 29 -0.80 -1.96 -4.42
C VAL A 29 -0.07 -3.27 -4.62
N LEU A 30 -0.53 -4.37 -4.01
CA LEU A 30 0.09 -5.69 -4.16
C LEU A 30 0.10 -6.12 -5.64
N GLN A 31 -1.02 -5.95 -6.35
CA GLN A 31 -1.10 -6.24 -7.79
C GLN A 31 -0.20 -5.32 -8.63
N ALA A 32 0.00 -4.07 -8.23
CA ALA A 32 0.93 -3.17 -8.91
C ALA A 32 2.39 -3.59 -8.65
N THR A 33 2.72 -3.97 -7.42
CA THR A 33 4.04 -4.48 -7.03
C THR A 33 4.39 -5.76 -7.80
N HIS A 34 3.47 -6.72 -7.91
CA HIS A 34 3.68 -7.92 -8.74
C HIS A 34 4.07 -7.59 -10.17
N ARG A 35 3.31 -6.70 -10.82
CA ARG A 35 3.58 -6.28 -12.20
C ARG A 35 4.95 -5.62 -12.31
N TYR A 36 5.30 -4.77 -11.35
CA TYR A 36 6.59 -4.09 -11.33
C TYR A 36 7.77 -5.05 -11.13
N CYS A 37 7.68 -5.97 -10.16
CA CYS A 37 8.69 -7.00 -9.94
C CYS A 37 8.89 -7.84 -11.20
N LYS A 38 7.80 -8.23 -11.87
CA LYS A 38 7.86 -8.96 -13.16
C LYS A 38 8.55 -8.15 -14.26
N THR A 39 8.34 -6.84 -14.32
CA THR A 39 9.03 -5.97 -15.29
C THR A 39 10.53 -5.82 -14.99
N MET A 40 10.91 -5.93 -13.72
CA MET A 40 12.30 -5.85 -13.26
C MET A 40 13.01 -7.21 -13.18
N ASP A 41 12.35 -8.28 -13.61
CA ASP A 41 12.86 -9.67 -13.54
C ASP A 41 13.28 -10.11 -12.12
N VAL A 42 12.53 -9.65 -11.11
CA VAL A 42 12.70 -10.05 -9.71
C VAL A 42 11.44 -10.70 -9.16
N MET A 43 11.58 -11.49 -8.10
CA MET A 43 10.47 -12.21 -7.47
C MET A 43 10.07 -11.56 -6.14
N LEU A 44 8.76 -11.34 -5.96
CA LEU A 44 8.20 -10.91 -4.68
C LEU A 44 8.28 -12.08 -3.68
N LEU A 45 8.93 -11.88 -2.53
CA LEU A 45 9.33 -12.99 -1.65
C LEU A 45 8.19 -13.54 -0.80
N ASP A 46 7.43 -12.66 -0.13
CA ASP A 46 6.40 -13.05 0.83
C ASP A 46 4.97 -12.93 0.27
N ASP A 47 4.83 -12.64 -1.03
CA ASP A 47 3.56 -12.23 -1.65
C ASP A 47 2.77 -11.18 -0.83
N ALA A 48 3.52 -10.31 -0.15
CA ALA A 48 2.99 -9.44 0.87
C ALA A 48 3.61 -8.04 0.76
N ILE A 49 2.77 -7.07 1.07
CA ILE A 49 3.17 -5.68 1.29
C ILE A 49 2.68 -5.24 2.67
N TYR A 50 3.42 -4.32 3.29
CA TYR A 50 3.09 -3.77 4.59
C TYR A 50 3.16 -2.25 4.57
N LEU A 51 2.19 -1.62 5.25
CA LEU A 51 2.15 -0.17 5.39
C LEU A 51 3.24 0.26 6.39
N ARG A 52 4.20 1.07 5.95
CA ARG A 52 5.28 1.60 6.78
C ARG A 52 5.03 3.02 7.28
N GLY A 53 4.27 3.81 6.52
CA GLY A 53 3.99 5.20 6.90
C GLY A 53 2.71 5.73 6.27
N ILE A 54 2.03 6.61 7.02
CA ILE A 54 0.83 7.32 6.58
C ILE A 54 0.96 8.80 6.96
N TRP A 55 0.58 9.69 6.05
CA TRP A 55 0.60 11.13 6.29
C TRP A 55 -0.49 11.83 5.49
N PHE A 56 -0.75 13.11 5.79
CA PHE A 56 -1.60 13.96 4.96
C PHE A 56 -0.73 14.91 4.15
N ARG A 57 -0.88 14.91 2.82
CA ARG A 57 -0.14 15.79 1.91
C ARG A 57 -1.10 16.39 0.89
N ARG A 58 -0.82 17.62 0.44
CA ARG A 58 -1.58 18.24 -0.65
C ARG A 58 -1.11 17.66 -1.99
N ASP A 59 -2.06 17.35 -2.87
CA ASP A 59 -1.78 17.04 -4.28
C ASP A 59 -1.49 18.30 -5.09
N ASP A 60 -1.16 18.13 -6.37
CA ASP A 60 -0.83 19.24 -7.29
C ASP A 60 -2.02 20.19 -7.53
N GLN A 61 -3.24 19.78 -7.16
CA GLN A 61 -4.45 20.61 -7.18
C GLN A 61 -4.74 21.27 -5.82
N GLY A 62 -3.83 21.14 -4.85
CA GLY A 62 -3.97 21.68 -3.50
C GLY A 62 -4.91 20.89 -2.57
N LYS A 63 -5.48 19.76 -3.01
CA LYS A 63 -6.41 18.97 -2.21
C LYS A 63 -5.63 18.08 -1.24
N ILE A 64 -6.09 18.00 0.01
CA ILE A 64 -5.50 17.10 1.01
C ILE A 64 -5.81 15.66 0.62
N ARG A 65 -4.76 14.85 0.49
CA ARG A 65 -4.80 13.42 0.20
C ARG A 65 -4.00 12.65 1.24
N VAL A 66 -4.38 11.40 1.44
CA VAL A 66 -3.64 10.49 2.30
C VAL A 66 -2.42 9.97 1.55
N TRP A 67 -1.24 10.36 2.00
CA TRP A 67 0.02 9.80 1.55
C TRP A 67 0.30 8.49 2.28
N ARG A 68 0.76 7.47 1.55
CA ARG A 68 1.09 6.14 2.12
C ARG A 68 2.41 5.64 1.57
N ARG A 69 3.24 5.07 2.44
CA ARG A 69 4.44 4.31 2.06
C ARG A 69 4.21 2.85 2.40
N PHE A 70 4.20 2.01 1.38
CA PHE A 70 4.25 0.56 1.52
C PHE A 70 5.67 0.09 1.30
N MET A 71 6.01 -1.00 1.98
CA MET A 71 7.24 -1.75 1.77
C MET A 71 6.88 -3.19 1.45
N PHE A 72 7.78 -3.85 0.74
CA PHE A 72 7.67 -5.24 0.34
C PHE A 72 9.07 -5.82 0.20
N ASP A 73 9.18 -7.13 0.25
CA ASP A 73 10.47 -7.80 0.13
C ASP A 73 10.52 -8.66 -1.12
N PHE A 74 11.65 -8.63 -1.81
CA PHE A 74 11.86 -9.30 -3.08
C PHE A 74 13.22 -9.99 -3.10
N THR A 75 13.43 -10.84 -4.11
CA THR A 75 14.70 -11.51 -4.37
C THR A 75 14.99 -11.52 -5.86
N SER A 76 16.27 -11.38 -6.24
CA SER A 76 16.69 -11.44 -7.65
C SER A 76 17.12 -12.85 -8.06
N THR A 77 17.74 -13.62 -7.16
CA THR A 77 18.30 -14.96 -7.44
C THR A 77 17.73 -16.06 -6.56
N GLY A 78 16.85 -15.72 -5.60
CA GLY A 78 16.27 -16.65 -4.64
C GLY A 78 17.05 -16.78 -3.32
N GLU A 79 18.29 -16.28 -3.25
CA GLU A 79 19.13 -16.40 -2.06
C GLU A 79 19.10 -15.15 -1.18
N GLU A 80 19.22 -13.97 -1.79
CA GLU A 80 19.30 -12.69 -1.07
C GLU A 80 17.92 -12.00 -1.03
N ARG A 81 17.56 -11.50 0.16
CA ARG A 81 16.34 -10.72 0.40
C ARG A 81 16.67 -9.23 0.34
N TYR A 82 15.93 -8.53 -0.50
CA TYR A 82 16.00 -7.09 -0.69
C TYR A 82 14.64 -6.45 -0.38
N SER A 83 14.62 -5.15 -0.10
CA SER A 83 13.39 -4.42 0.16
C SER A 83 13.07 -3.47 -0.98
N GLY A 84 11.78 -3.39 -1.32
CA GLY A 84 11.23 -2.41 -2.23
C GLY A 84 10.20 -1.54 -1.52
N ARG A 85 9.87 -0.41 -2.14
CA ARG A 85 8.88 0.53 -1.60
C ARG A 85 7.94 1.04 -2.65
N VAL A 86 6.69 1.29 -2.24
CA VAL A 86 5.67 1.96 -3.05
C VAL A 86 5.19 3.20 -2.33
N ILE A 87 5.28 4.34 -3.01
CA ILE A 87 4.78 5.62 -2.51
C ILE A 87 3.47 5.93 -3.20
N MET A 88 2.45 6.26 -2.40
CA MET A 88 1.13 6.61 -2.89
C MET A 88 0.65 7.94 -2.33
N LEU A 89 -0.23 8.60 -3.09
CA LEU A 89 -1.01 9.75 -2.65
C LEU A 89 -2.48 9.56 -3.07
N GLY A 90 -3.36 9.45 -2.08
CA GLY A 90 -4.75 9.05 -2.29
C GLY A 90 -4.83 7.61 -2.79
N SER A 91 -5.36 7.44 -4.01
CA SER A 91 -5.46 6.16 -4.73
C SER A 91 -4.45 6.02 -5.87
N ARG A 92 -3.50 6.96 -6.00
CA ARG A 92 -2.50 6.97 -7.07
C ARG A 92 -1.14 6.54 -6.52
N ILE A 93 -0.46 5.65 -7.25
CA ILE A 93 0.95 5.34 -7.03
C ILE A 93 1.75 6.49 -7.64
N LEU A 94 2.59 7.12 -6.83
CA LEU A 94 3.50 8.17 -7.27
C LEU A 94 4.83 7.60 -7.73
N HIS A 95 5.34 6.59 -7.00
CA HIS A 95 6.65 6.03 -7.26
C HIS A 95 6.75 4.60 -6.72
N MET A 96 7.55 3.78 -7.38
CA MET A 96 7.94 2.45 -6.92
C MET A 96 9.45 2.29 -7.13
N GLU A 97 10.12 1.73 -6.15
CA GLU A 97 11.58 1.57 -6.13
C GLU A 97 11.94 0.21 -5.56
N LEU A 98 13.03 -0.35 -6.09
CA LEU A 98 13.73 -1.49 -5.52
C LEU A 98 15.04 -0.97 -4.94
N ASP A 99 15.42 -1.45 -3.75
CA ASP A 99 16.76 -1.18 -3.24
C ASP A 99 17.81 -1.82 -4.19
N PRO A 100 19.06 -1.31 -4.17
CA PRO A 100 20.14 -1.90 -4.95
C PRO A 100 20.27 -3.40 -4.68
N HIS A 101 20.23 -4.18 -5.75
CA HIS A 101 20.27 -5.63 -5.72
C HIS A 101 21.23 -6.14 -6.78
N ARG A 102 21.72 -7.37 -6.59
CA ARG A 102 22.49 -8.07 -7.62
C ARG A 102 21.59 -8.37 -8.80
N ILE A 103 22.10 -8.10 -10.00
CA ILE A 103 21.48 -8.47 -11.26
C ILE A 103 22.06 -9.84 -11.66
N PRO A 104 21.25 -10.80 -12.11
CA PRO A 104 21.73 -12.08 -12.60
C PRO A 104 22.66 -11.95 -13.82
#